data_AF-A0A934D8N3-F1
#
_entry.id   AF-A0A934D8N3-F1
#
_cell.length_a   1.000
_cell.length_b   1.000
_cell.length_c   1.000
_cell.angle_alpha   90.00
_cell.angle_beta   90.00
_cell.angle_gamma   90.00
#
_symmetry.space_group_name_H-M   'P 1'
#
loop_
_entity.id
_entity.type
_entity.pdbx_description
1 polymer ?
#
loop_
_entity_poly.entity_id
_entity_poly.type
_entity_poly.pdbx_seq_one_letter_code
_entity_poly.pdbx_strand_id
1 'polypeptide(L)' 'TIRIYTLTGELVDTIRKDDTNSYASWSLLTYEGQKLAYGVYIYHVDVPGVGEKIGRFGVIK' A
#
# COMPACT_ATOMS: atom_id res chain seq x y z
N THR A 1 -7.18 -6.96 0.60
CA THR A 1 -7.00 -5.50 0.39
C THR A 1 -5.62 -5.09 0.85
N ILE A 2 -4.95 -4.20 0.12
CA ILE A 2 -3.67 -3.61 0.55
C ILE A 2 -3.87 -2.11 0.69
N ARG A 3 -3.64 -1.56 1.88
CA ARG A 3 -3.75 -0.13 2.17
C ARG A 3 -2.35 0.44 2.40
N ILE A 4 -2.07 1.60 1.82
CA ILE A 4 -0.78 2.27 1.93
C ILE A 4 -0.97 3.56 2.71
N TYR A 5 -0.07 3.80 3.65
CA TYR A 5 -0.13 4.95 4.55
C TYR A 5 1.19 5.68 4.63
N THR A 6 1.12 6.98 4.96
CA THR A 6 2.27 7.74 5.45
C THR A 6 2.66 7.28 6.86
N LEU A 7 3.84 7.67 7.35
CA LEU A 7 4.25 7.40 8.73
C LEU A 7 3.33 8.05 9.78
N THR A 8 2.64 9.14 9.43
CA THR A 8 1.65 9.81 10.29
C THR A 8 0.28 9.14 10.26
N GLY A 9 0.09 8.11 9.43
CA GLY A 9 -1.14 7.32 9.35
C GLY A 9 -2.16 7.81 8.31
N GLU A 10 -1.78 8.75 7.44
CA GLU A 10 -2.66 9.24 6.37
C GLU A 10 -2.75 8.20 5.25
N LEU A 11 -3.96 7.95 4.75
CA LEU A 11 -4.19 7.00 3.66
C LEU A 11 -3.71 7.59 2.34
N VAL A 12 -2.80 6.87 1.69
CA VAL A 12 -2.19 7.24 0.41
C VAL A 12 -2.93 6.61 -0.75
N ASP A 13 -3.18 5.29 -0.66
CA ASP A 13 -3.88 4.53 -1.69
C ASP A 13 -4.43 3.21 -1.13
N THR A 14 -5.40 2.63 -1.83
CA THR A 14 -5.99 1.32 -1.53
C THR A 14 -6.03 0.45 -2.77
N ILE A 15 -5.25 -0.63 -2.75
CA ILE A 15 -5.24 -1.65 -3.80
C ILE A 15 -6.24 -2.74 -3.42
N ARG A 16 -7.31 -2.85 -4.20
CA ARG A 16 -8.25 -3.96 -4.13
C ARG A 16 -7.71 -5.11 -4.97
N LYS A 17 -7.65 -6.28 -4.36
CA LYS A 17 -7.18 -7.51 -5.00
C LYS A 17 -8.25 -8.57 -4.81
N ASP A 18 -8.67 -9.15 -5.91
CA ASP A 18 -9.71 -10.17 -6.05
C ASP A 18 -9.22 -11.43 -6.80
N ASP A 19 -7.96 -11.44 -7.25
CA ASP A 19 -7.33 -12.58 -7.90
C ASP A 19 -6.46 -13.42 -6.94
N THR A 20 -6.07 -14.62 -7.40
CA THR A 20 -5.33 -15.64 -6.61
C THR A 20 -3.81 -15.48 -6.61
N ASN A 21 -3.24 -14.50 -7.32
CA ASN A 21 -1.79 -14.30 -7.36
C ASN A 21 -1.26 -13.83 -6.00
N SER A 22 0.02 -14.12 -5.73
CA SER A 22 0.68 -13.71 -4.49
C SER A 22 1.22 -12.27 -4.50
N TYR A 23 1.08 -11.54 -5.61
CA TYR A 23 1.60 -10.19 -5.78
C TYR A 23 0.51 -9.22 -6.25
N ALA A 24 0.76 -7.93 -6.05
CA ALA A 24 -0.05 -6.84 -6.58
C ALA A 24 0.88 -5.79 -7.21
N SER A 25 0.41 -5.16 -8.27
CA SER A 25 1.14 -4.08 -8.94
C SER A 25 0.55 -2.73 -8.54
N TRP A 26 1.43 -1.75 -8.34
CA TRP A 26 1.04 -0.38 -8.00
C TRP A 26 1.93 0.60 -8.76
N SER A 27 1.34 1.69 -9.25
CA SER A 27 2.01 2.71 -10.05
C SER A 27 2.77 3.75 -9.22
N LEU A 28 2.84 3.58 -7.89
CA LEU A 28 3.39 4.58 -6.95
C LEU A 28 2.67 5.94 -7.04
N LEU A 29 1.38 5.91 -7.37
CA LEU A 29 0.53 7.08 -7.39
C LEU A 29 -0.40 7.07 -6.18
N THR A 30 -0.71 8.24 -5.64
CA THR A 30 -1.78 8.40 -4.65
C THR A 30 -3.14 8.12 -5.30
N TYR A 31 -4.19 8.00 -4.48
CA TYR A 31 -5.57 7.87 -5.00
C TYR A 31 -5.99 9.06 -5.89
N GLU A 32 -5.32 10.21 -5.78
CA GLU A 32 -5.52 11.41 -6.63
C GLU A 32 -4.64 11.41 -7.89
N GLY A 33 -3.88 10.35 -8.15
CA GLY A 33 -2.98 10.25 -9.30
C GLY A 33 -1.69 11.05 -9.16
N GLN A 34 -1.35 11.55 -7.97
CA GLN A 34 -0.11 12.28 -7.74
C GLN A 34 1.05 11.31 -7.49
N LYS A 35 2.26 11.64 -7.97
CA LYS A 35 3.45 10.84 -7.69
C LYS A 35 3.78 10.86 -6.20
N LEU A 36 4.16 9.70 -5.66
CA LEU A 36 4.66 9.60 -4.31
C LEU A 36 5.92 10.45 -4.09
N ALA A 37 5.98 11.14 -2.95
CA ALA A 37 7.21 11.74 -2.48
C ALA A 37 8.21 10.66 -2.01
N TYR A 38 9.51 10.95 -2.08
CA TYR A 38 10.53 10.11 -1.46
C TYR A 38 10.33 10.07 0.06
N GLY A 39 10.46 8.89 0.65
CA GLY A 39 10.17 8.70 2.07
C GLY A 39 9.86 7.26 2.46
N VAL A 40 9.49 7.06 3.73
CA VAL A 40 9.06 5.77 4.26
C VAL A 40 7.55 5.76 4.38
N TYR A 41 6.96 4.63 3.99
CA TYR A 41 5.53 4.39 4.01
C TYR A 41 5.23 3.06 4.69
N ILE A 42 3.98 2.89 5.09
CA ILE A 42 3.46 1.68 5.73
C ILE A 42 2.52 1.01 4.73
N TYR A 43 2.62 -0.31 4.62
CA TYR A 43 1.58 -1.10 3.96
C TYR A 43 0.85 -1.96 5.00
N HIS A 44 -0.46 -2.11 4.82
CA HIS A 44 -1.33 -3.01 5.57
C HIS A 44 -2.02 -3.94 4.60
N VAL A 45 -1.65 -5.22 4.63
CA VAL A 45 -2.33 -6.28 3.91
C VAL A 45 -3.37 -6.89 4.82
N ASP A 46 -4.59 -6.97 4.34
CA ASP A 46 -5.75 -7.51 5.05
C ASP A 46 -6.44 -8.54 4.14
N VAL A 47 -6.43 -9.80 4.58
CA VAL A 47 -7.04 -10.93 3.88
C VAL A 47 -8.16 -11.50 4.75
N PRO A 48 -9.43 -11.30 4.35
CA PRO A 48 -10.58 -11.79 5.11
C PRO A 48 -10.49 -13.28 5.39
N GLY A 49 -10.66 -13.67 6.66
CA GLY A 49 -10.62 -15.08 7.09
C GLY A 49 -9.24 -15.71 7.19
N VAL A 50 -8.16 -15.01 6.82
CA VAL A 50 -6.78 -15.50 6.95
C VAL A 50 -5.99 -14.67 7.97
N GLY A 51 -6.08 -13.34 7.87
CA GLY A 51 -5.44 -12.42 8.81
C GLY A 51 -4.81 -11.21 8.14
N GLU A 52 -3.96 -10.53 8.89
CA GLU A 52 -3.40 -9.23 8.53
C GLU A 52 -1.87 -9.21 8.64
N LYS A 53 -1.24 -8.37 7.81
CA LYS A 53 0.19 -8.10 7.85
C LYS A 53 0.48 -6.62 7.67
N ILE A 54 1.30 -6.07 8.55
CA ILE A 54 1.78 -4.69 8.46
C ILE A 54 3.30 -4.70 8.22
N GLY A 55 3.77 -3.82 7.36
CA GLY A 55 5.19 -3.62 7.09
C GLY A 55 5.48 -2.21 6.59
N ARG A 56 6.76 -1.93 6.33
CA ARG A 56 7.24 -0.63 5.86
C ARG A 56 8.04 -0.78 4.59
N PHE A 57 8.02 0.25 3.74
CA PHE A 57 8.84 0.34 2.54
C PHE A 57 9.35 1.77 2.34
N GLY A 58 10.49 1.90 1.67
CA GLY A 58 11.11 3.18 1.34
C GLY A 58 11.02 3.48 -0.16
N VAL A 59 10.75 4.73 -0.51
CA VAL A 59 10.86 5.27 -1.86
C VAL A 59 12.07 6.18 -1.91
N ILE A 60 13.05 5.82 -2.73
CA ILE A 60 14.37 6.48 -2.84
C ILE A 60 14.55 6.99 -4.28
N LYS A 61 15.33 8.06 -4.44
CA LYS A 61 15.70 8.64 -5.73
C LYS A 61 16.86 7.91 -6.38
#